data_AF-A0A150WQM0-F1
#
_entry.id   AF-A0A150WQM0-F1
#
_cell.length_a   1.000
_cell.length_b   1.000
_cell.length_c   1.000
_cell.angle_alpha   90.00
_cell.angle_beta   90.00
_cell.angle_gamma   90.00
#
_symmetry.space_group_name_H-M   'P 1'
#
loop_
_entity.id
_entity.type
_entity.pdbx_description
1 polymer ?
#
loop_
_entity_poly.entity_id
_entity_poly.type
_entity_poly.pdbx_seq_one_letter_code
_entity_poly.pdbx_strand_id
1 'polypeptide(L)'
;MGIGDKMRGFATSAQDGVKSSTLSLMHISVRLITGLFLGLVLGLIGQELLGYGTFALIFVMVVVIGLIMKFMSGWSMGKILIFDLICILVAMLLRMYILVAP
;
A
#
# COMPACT_ATOMS: atom_id res chain seq x y z
N MET A 1 36.54 -28.21 -9.91
CA MET A 1 35.56 -27.28 -9.31
C MET A 1 35.35 -27.71 -7.87
N GLY A 2 36.07 -27.07 -6.95
CA GLY A 2 36.15 -27.52 -5.57
C GLY A 2 34.83 -27.31 -4.83
N ILE A 3 34.61 -28.06 -3.76
CA ILE A 3 33.48 -27.86 -2.84
C ILE A 3 33.40 -26.40 -2.37
N GLY A 4 34.54 -25.71 -2.23
CA GLY A 4 34.61 -24.28 -1.93
C GLY A 4 33.99 -23.36 -2.99
N ASP A 5 34.09 -23.68 -4.28
CA ASP A 5 33.47 -22.90 -5.35
C ASP A 5 31.95 -23.08 -5.36
N LYS A 6 31.48 -24.32 -5.09
CA LYS A 6 30.05 -24.62 -4.93
C LYS A 6 29.45 -23.95 -3.68
N MET A 7 30.19 -23.94 -2.56
CA MET A 7 29.77 -23.24 -1.34
C MET A 7 29.70 -21.72 -1.52
N ARG A 8 30.66 -21.13 -2.24
CA ARG A 8 30.62 -19.70 -2.59
C ARG A 8 29.44 -19.37 -3.50
N GLY A 9 29.20 -20.17 -4.54
CA GLY A 9 28.02 -20.01 -5.40
C GLY A 9 26.69 -20.11 -4.63
N PHE A 10 26.61 -21.03 -3.65
CA PHE A 10 25.44 -21.18 -2.79
C PHE A 10 25.24 -19.99 -1.85
N ALA A 11 26.33 -19.48 -1.25
CA ALA A 11 26.29 -18.31 -0.37
C ALA A 11 25.86 -17.04 -1.14
N THR A 12 26.36 -16.82 -2.35
CA THR A 12 25.94 -15.70 -3.22
C THR A 12 24.47 -15.83 -3.61
N SER A 13 24.02 -17.03 -4.00
CA SER A 13 22.61 -17.27 -4.35
C SER A 13 21.66 -17.05 -3.17
N ALA A 14 22.08 -17.43 -1.95
CA ALA A 14 21.33 -17.19 -0.73
C ALA A 14 21.27 -15.68 -0.41
N GLN A 15 22.39 -14.96 -0.55
CA GLN A 15 22.43 -13.51 -0.32
C GLN A 15 21.53 -12.74 -1.29
N ASP A 16 21.52 -13.13 -2.57
CA ASP A 16 20.67 -12.51 -3.59
C ASP A 16 19.19 -12.86 -3.37
N GLY A 17 18.90 -14.11 -2.96
CA GLY A 17 17.55 -14.54 -2.58
C GLY A 17 16.99 -13.76 -1.39
N VAL A 18 17.81 -13.50 -0.36
CA VAL A 18 17.42 -12.70 0.81
C VAL A 18 17.15 -11.25 0.40
N LYS A 19 18.05 -10.61 -0.36
CA LYS A 19 17.84 -9.22 -0.82
C LYS A 19 16.57 -9.07 -1.65
N SER A 20 16.33 -9.99 -2.59
CA SER A 20 15.14 -9.97 -3.43
C SER A 20 13.85 -10.16 -2.61
N SER A 21 13.88 -11.07 -1.63
CA SER A 21 12.74 -11.32 -0.74
C SER A 21 12.46 -10.12 0.17
N THR A 22 13.49 -9.46 0.70
CA THR A 22 13.30 -8.25 1.52
C THR A 22 12.67 -7.12 0.71
N LEU A 23 13.10 -6.92 -0.53
CA LEU A 23 12.52 -5.89 -1.41
C LEU A 23 11.05 -6.19 -1.75
N SER A 24 10.71 -7.44 -2.05
CA SER A 24 9.33 -7.81 -2.36
C SER A 24 8.39 -7.68 -1.15
N LEU A 25 8.86 -8.07 0.04
CA LEU A 25 8.11 -7.92 1.30
C LEU A 25 7.88 -6.44 1.64
N MET A 26 8.91 -5.60 1.48
CA MET A 26 8.79 -4.16 1.68
C MET A 26 7.77 -3.56 0.72
N HIS A 27 7.78 -4.01 -0.54
CA HIS A 27 6.86 -3.54 -1.57
C HIS A 27 5.41 -3.88 -1.26
N ILE A 28 5.16 -5.12 -0.84
CA ILE A 28 3.83 -5.59 -0.42
C ILE A 28 3.35 -4.83 0.81
N SER A 29 4.23 -4.64 1.80
CA SER A 29 3.90 -3.96 3.06
C SER A 29 3.42 -2.53 2.80
N VAL A 30 4.12 -1.77 1.97
CA VAL A 30 3.73 -0.38 1.68
C VAL A 30 2.44 -0.29 0.88
N ARG A 31 2.24 -1.17 -0.11
CA ARG A 31 0.96 -1.25 -0.83
C ARG A 31 -0.21 -1.55 0.10
N LEU A 32 0.00 -2.47 1.05
CA LEU A 32 -1.02 -2.86 2.02
C LEU A 32 -1.36 -1.70 2.95
N ILE A 33 -0.35 -1.01 3.49
CA ILE A 33 -0.56 0.16 4.35
C ILE A 33 -1.31 1.27 3.59
N THR A 34 -0.90 1.55 2.35
CA THR A 34 -1.55 2.55 1.48
C THR A 34 -3.01 2.20 1.22
N GLY A 35 -3.26 0.95 0.80
CA GLY A 35 -4.60 0.47 0.51
C GLY A 35 -5.50 0.46 1.74
N LEU A 36 -4.96 0.10 2.91
CA LEU A 36 -5.69 0.13 4.18
C LEU A 36 -6.07 1.56 4.56
N PHE A 37 -5.13 2.50 4.44
CA PHE A 37 -5.39 3.90 4.76
C PHE A 37 -6.46 4.51 3.84
N LEU A 38 -6.32 4.34 2.53
CA LEU A 38 -7.32 4.82 1.57
C LEU A 38 -8.66 4.10 1.69
N GLY A 39 -8.65 2.79 1.92
CA GLY A 39 -9.85 1.99 2.15
C GLY A 39 -10.61 2.47 3.38
N LEU A 40 -9.90 2.81 4.45
CA LEU A 40 -10.49 3.33 5.68
C LEU A 40 -11.07 4.72 5.48
N VAL A 41 -10.34 5.63 4.84
CA VAL A 41 -10.84 6.98 4.55
C VAL A 41 -12.08 6.93 3.66
N LEU A 42 -12.02 6.22 2.53
CA LEU A 42 -13.15 6.10 1.61
C LEU A 42 -14.33 5.34 2.23
N GLY A 43 -14.04 4.31 3.02
CA GLY A 43 -15.06 3.54 3.74
C GLY A 43 -15.78 4.36 4.81
N LEU A 44 -15.08 5.24 5.53
CA LEU A 44 -15.70 6.17 6.49
C LEU A 44 -16.51 7.26 5.79
N ILE A 45 -15.99 7.83 4.70
CA ILE A 45 -16.75 8.81 3.89
C ILE A 45 -18.04 8.17 3.37
N GLY A 46 -17.96 6.96 2.81
CA GLY A 46 -19.13 6.23 2.35
C GLY A 46 -20.13 5.94 3.47
N GLN A 47 -19.63 5.61 4.67
CA GLN A 47 -20.47 5.36 5.83
C GLN A 47 -21.24 6.61 6.25
N GLU A 48 -20.57 7.77 6.29
CA GLU A 48 -21.20 9.05 6.66
C GLU A 48 -22.23 9.49 5.62
N LEU A 49 -21.94 9.30 4.32
CA LEU A 49 -22.84 9.73 3.23
C LEU A 49 -24.06 8.81 3.06
N LEU A 50 -23.91 7.50 3.25
CA LEU A 50 -24.97 6.52 2.97
C LEU A 50 -25.61 5.93 4.23
N GLY A 51 -25.02 6.13 5.41
CA GLY A 51 -25.53 5.65 6.69
C GLY A 51 -25.53 4.13 6.85
N TYR A 52 -24.67 3.40 6.13
CA TYR A 52 -24.62 1.93 6.22
C TYR A 52 -23.94 1.43 7.51
N GLY A 53 -24.28 0.21 7.94
CA GLY A 53 -23.72 -0.41 9.14
C GLY A 53 -22.30 -0.97 8.98
N THR A 54 -21.68 -1.36 10.09
CA THR A 54 -20.28 -1.83 10.17
C THR A 54 -19.96 -3.00 9.23
N PHE A 55 -20.91 -3.91 8.99
CA PHE A 55 -20.70 -5.03 8.06
C PHE A 55 -20.44 -4.55 6.62
N ALA A 56 -21.22 -3.57 6.16
CA ALA A 56 -21.02 -2.96 4.85
C ALA A 56 -19.71 -2.17 4.79
N LEU A 57 -19.30 -1.52 5.89
CA LEU A 57 -17.99 -0.86 5.98
C LEU A 57 -16.84 -1.84 5.75
N ILE A 58 -16.85 -2.99 6.42
CA ILE A 58 -15.80 -4.00 6.27
C ILE A 58 -15.77 -4.52 4.82
N PHE A 59 -16.94 -4.74 4.22
CA PHE A 59 -17.03 -5.16 2.83
C PHE A 59 -16.43 -4.12 1.87
N VAL A 60 -16.84 -2.85 1.99
CA VAL A 60 -16.31 -1.74 1.18
C VAL A 60 -14.80 -1.60 1.37
N MET A 61 -14.32 -1.68 2.61
CA MET A 61 -12.90 -1.65 2.93
C MET A 61 -12.12 -2.74 2.19
N VAL A 62 -12.55 -4.00 2.28
CA VAL A 62 -11.86 -5.12 1.62
C VAL A 62 -11.87 -4.95 0.10
N VAL A 63 -12.98 -4.50 -0.47
CA VAL A 63 -13.09 -4.23 -1.92
C VAL A 63 -12.13 -3.12 -2.35
N VAL A 64 -12.09 -2.01 -1.62
CA VAL A 64 -11.21 -0.88 -1.93
C VAL A 64 -9.74 -1.28 -1.77
N ILE A 65 -9.38 -1.98 -0.68
CA ILE A 65 -8.02 -2.49 -0.49
C ILE A 65 -7.62 -3.40 -1.65
N GLY A 66 -8.50 -4.33 -2.05
CA GLY A 66 -8.24 -5.22 -3.19
C GLY A 66 -8.05 -4.46 -4.50
N LEU A 67 -8.85 -3.42 -4.76
CA LEU A 67 -8.71 -2.56 -5.93
C LEU A 67 -7.37 -1.80 -5.93
N ILE A 68 -7.00 -1.21 -4.80
CA ILE A 68 -5.73 -0.47 -4.66
C ILE A 68 -4.54 -1.42 -4.84
N MET A 69 -4.58 -2.61 -4.24
CA MET A 69 -3.54 -3.63 -4.41
C MET A 69 -3.39 -4.06 -5.88
N LYS A 70 -4.51 -4.24 -6.59
CA LYS A 70 -4.49 -4.56 -8.03
C LYS A 70 -3.95 -3.40 -8.87
N PHE A 71 -4.35 -2.17 -8.58
CA PHE A 71 -3.93 -0.98 -9.32
C PHE A 71 -2.44 -0.68 -9.13
N MET A 72 -1.94 -0.83 -7.91
CA MET A 72 -0.55 -0.58 -7.57
C MET A 72 0.39 -1.74 -7.95
N SER A 73 -0.14 -2.89 -8.39
CA SER A 73 0.62 -4.12 -8.67
C SER A 73 1.78 -3.95 -9.67
N GLY A 74 1.65 -3.02 -10.63
CA GLY A 74 2.70 -2.71 -11.62
C GLY A 74 3.58 -1.50 -11.28
N TRP A 75 3.35 -0.84 -10.14
CA TRP A 75 4.02 0.42 -9.81
C TRP A 75 5.33 0.17 -9.06
N SER A 76 6.35 0.99 -9.28
CA SER A 76 7.59 0.94 -8.50
C SER A 76 7.38 1.56 -7.11
N MET A 77 8.25 1.21 -6.16
CA MET A 77 8.18 1.71 -4.78
C MET A 77 8.16 3.25 -4.71
N GLY A 78 9.01 3.90 -5.51
CA GLY A 78 9.07 5.37 -5.55
C GLY A 78 7.77 6.00 -6.06
N LYS A 79 7.10 5.39 -7.05
CA LYS A 79 5.81 5.90 -7.55
C LYS A 79 4.72 5.83 -6.49
N ILE A 80 4.74 4.78 -5.67
CA ILE A 80 3.79 4.60 -4.56
C ILE A 80 3.98 5.70 -3.51
N LEU A 81 5.22 5.94 -3.08
CA LEU A 81 5.52 7.00 -2.10
C LEU A 81 5.15 8.40 -2.61
N ILE A 82 5.39 8.69 -3.89
CA ILE A 82 5.00 9.97 -4.50
C ILE A 82 3.47 10.10 -4.50
N PHE A 83 2.75 9.03 -4.83
CA PHE A 83 1.30 9.01 -4.79
C PHE A 83 0.76 9.26 -3.36
N ASP A 84 1.33 8.60 -2.35
CA ASP A 84 0.95 8.82 -0.95
C ASP A 84 1.16 10.29 -0.53
N LEU A 85 2.29 10.88 -0.93
CA LEU A 85 2.59 12.28 -0.65
C LEU A 85 1.54 13.21 -1.29
N ILE A 86 1.16 12.96 -2.55
CA ILE A 86 0.12 13.71 -3.25
C ILE A 86 -1.24 13.53 -2.54
N CYS A 87 -1.59 12.31 -2.17
CA CYS A 87 -2.83 12.02 -1.44
C CYS A 87 -2.92 12.79 -0.13
N ILE A 88 -1.85 12.84 0.65
CA ILE A 88 -1.79 13.63 1.89
C ILE A 88 -1.94 15.12 1.59
N LEU A 89 -1.28 15.63 0.56
CA LEU A 89 -1.38 17.04 0.17
C LEU A 89 -2.81 17.42 -0.21
N VAL A 90 -3.48 16.59 -1.01
CA VAL A 90 -4.88 16.77 -1.42
C VAL A 90 -5.81 16.71 -0.20
N ALA A 91 -5.58 15.77 0.73
CA ALA A 91 -6.37 15.67 1.95
C ALA A 91 -6.21 16.91 2.85
N MET A 92 -5.01 17.48 2.96
CA MET A 92 -4.78 18.73 3.69
C MET A 92 -5.49 19.92 3.04
N LEU A 93 -5.46 20.02 1.71
CA LEU A 93 -6.19 21.06 0.98
C LEU A 93 -7.70 20.91 1.20
N LEU A 94 -8.24 19.70 1.04
CA LEU A 94 -9.67 19.44 1.29
C LEU A 94 -10.08 19.79 2.72
N ARG A 95 -9.26 19.42 3.72
CA ARG A 95 -9.50 19.80 5.12
C ARG A 95 -9.58 21.31 5.29
N MET A 96 -8.70 22.07 4.65
CA MET A 96 -8.73 23.53 4.69
C MET A 96 -10.04 24.08 4.09
N TYR A 97 -10.48 23.56 2.94
CA TYR A 97 -11.75 23.97 2.34
C TYR A 97 -12.96 23.64 3.21
N ILE A 98 -12.99 22.46 3.84
CA ILE A 98 -14.08 22.05 4.72
C ILE A 98 -14.13 22.90 5.99
N LEU A 99 -12.98 23.29 6.55
CA LEU A 99 -12.92 24.11 7.78
C LEU A 99 -13.18 25.60 7.56
N VAL A 100 -12.94 26.11 6.33
CA VAL A 100 -13.16 27.51 5.97
C VAL A 100 -14.56 27.75 5.41
N ALA A 101 -15.26 26.70 4.97
CA ALA A 101 -16.67 26.79 4.61
C ALA A 101 -17.52 27.00 5.89
N PRO A 102 -18.24 28.13 6.03
CA PRO A 102 -19.14 28.39 7.15
C PRO A 102 -20.39 27.52 7.12
#